data_AF-A0A3N4LCY8-F1
#
_entry.id   AF-A0A3N4LCY8-F1
#
_cell.length_a   1.000
_cell.length_b   1.000
_cell.length_c   1.000
_cell.angle_alpha   90.00
_cell.angle_beta   90.00
_cell.angle_gamma   90.00
#
_symmetry.space_group_name_H-M   'P 1'
#
loop_
_entity.id
_entity.type
_entity.pdbx_description
1 polymer ?
#
loop_
_entity_poly.entity_id
_entity_poly.type
_entity_poly.pdbx_seq_one_letter_code
_entity_poly.pdbx_strand_id
1 'polypeptide(L)'
;MATASPTNYQAPGILEGLEDITVHPFISTYKLRKLVETKATSLLGGGPTQQLQYLAFRNVTQTMWGKIQENQRWIGPMRLTYDFHDELLIVKVMPWPSHEAAHGLFNTRLILKLSAMGMGPSDLIPVGAGTFRASRSAKQADYAYKPRQRDRIVDWPTLVIEVGLS
;
A
#
# COMPACT_ATOMS: atom_id res chain seq x y z
N MET A 1 -16.08 29.94 29.02
CA MET A 1 -15.76 28.69 28.29
C MET A 1 -15.38 29.09 26.87
N ALA A 2 -14.11 28.89 26.47
CA ALA A 2 -13.66 29.19 25.12
C ALA A 2 -13.91 27.95 24.23
N THR A 3 -14.75 28.10 23.22
CA THR A 3 -14.97 27.09 22.17
C THR A 3 -13.78 27.14 21.21
N ALA A 4 -12.97 26.08 21.20
CA ALA A 4 -11.92 25.92 20.18
C ALA A 4 -12.59 25.80 18.80
N SER A 5 -12.26 26.71 17.89
CA SER A 5 -12.65 26.61 16.48
C SER A 5 -12.07 25.32 15.88
N PRO A 6 -12.83 24.60 15.05
CA PRO A 6 -12.33 23.40 14.39
C PRO A 6 -11.17 23.80 13.47
N THR A 7 -9.99 23.27 13.75
CA THR A 7 -8.85 23.36 12.84
C THR A 7 -9.24 22.67 11.54
N ASN A 8 -9.21 23.41 10.43
CA ASN A 8 -9.36 22.88 9.08
C ASN A 8 -8.16 21.95 8.81
N TYR A 9 -8.27 20.69 9.20
CA TYR A 9 -7.30 19.67 8.82
C TYR A 9 -7.50 19.37 7.34
N GLN A 10 -6.69 19.99 6.48
CA GLN A 10 -6.53 19.50 5.12
C GLN A 10 -5.73 18.20 5.20
N ALA A 11 -6.31 17.14 4.66
CA ALA A 11 -5.58 15.89 4.56
C ALA A 11 -4.33 16.13 3.68
N PRO A 12 -3.17 15.60 4.10
CA PRO A 12 -1.95 15.68 3.32
C PRO A 12 -2.17 15.15 1.90
N GLY A 13 -1.51 15.78 0.92
CA GLY A 13 -1.62 15.36 -0.48
C GLY A 13 -1.11 13.92 -0.64
N ILE A 14 -1.64 13.16 -1.60
CA ILE A 14 -1.26 11.75 -1.77
C ILE A 14 0.23 11.55 -2.12
N LEU A 15 0.91 12.60 -2.58
CA LEU A 15 2.35 12.63 -2.86
C LEU A 15 3.19 13.28 -1.75
N GLU A 16 2.58 13.66 -0.63
CA GLU A 16 3.33 14.16 0.53
C GLU A 16 4.25 13.07 1.09
N GLY A 17 5.51 13.40 1.33
CA GLY A 17 6.58 12.46 1.65
C GLY A 17 7.14 11.67 0.46
N LEU A 18 6.69 11.99 -0.76
CA LEU A 18 7.15 11.41 -2.02
C LEU A 18 7.58 12.51 -3.02
N GLU A 19 8.05 13.65 -2.53
CA GLU A 19 8.34 14.83 -3.35
C GLU A 19 9.41 14.56 -4.42
N ASP A 20 10.34 13.64 -4.14
CA ASP A 20 11.46 13.29 -5.02
C ASP A 20 11.14 12.19 -6.04
N ILE A 21 9.90 11.67 -6.09
CA ILE A 21 9.56 10.61 -7.05
C ILE A 21 9.17 11.19 -8.41
N THR A 22 9.70 10.58 -9.47
CA THR A 22 9.26 10.87 -10.83
C THR A 22 7.83 10.36 -11.05
N VAL A 23 6.96 11.25 -11.53
CA VAL A 23 5.59 10.91 -11.93
C VAL A 23 5.54 10.64 -13.43
N HIS A 24 5.16 9.43 -13.82
CA HIS A 24 5.09 8.99 -15.21
C HIS A 24 3.66 9.09 -15.77
N PRO A 25 3.47 9.33 -17.07
CA PRO A 25 2.17 9.08 -17.69
C PRO A 25 1.93 7.57 -17.80
N PHE A 26 0.74 7.10 -17.44
CA PHE A 26 0.35 5.72 -17.73
C PHE A 26 0.03 5.55 -19.21
N ILE A 27 0.63 4.52 -19.83
CA ILE A 27 0.43 4.21 -21.26
C ILE A 27 -0.14 2.81 -21.42
N SER A 28 0.46 1.83 -20.74
CA SER A 28 0.04 0.43 -20.82
C SER A 28 0.55 -0.36 -19.62
N THR A 29 -0.09 -1.50 -19.33
CA THR A 29 0.39 -2.47 -18.34
C THR A 29 1.78 -3.01 -18.69
N TYR A 30 2.11 -3.13 -19.99
CA TYR A 30 3.46 -3.50 -20.44
C TYR A 30 4.51 -2.47 -20.03
N LYS A 31 4.27 -1.17 -20.26
CA LYS A 31 5.22 -0.11 -19.88
C LYS A 31 5.34 0.01 -18.36
N LEU A 32 4.22 -0.12 -17.65
CA LEU A 32 4.22 -0.15 -16.18
C LEU A 32 5.06 -1.32 -15.66
N ARG A 33 4.88 -2.53 -16.21
CA ARG A 33 5.70 -3.71 -15.87
C ARG A 33 7.18 -3.46 -16.09
N LYS A 34 7.55 -2.92 -17.27
CA LYS A 34 8.95 -2.58 -17.56
C LYS A 34 9.55 -1.63 -16.51
N LEU A 35 8.82 -0.59 -16.11
CA LEU A 35 9.29 0.34 -15.08
C LEU A 35 9.41 -0.31 -13.70
N VAL A 36 8.47 -1.18 -13.33
CA VAL A 36 8.53 -1.97 -12.09
C VAL A 36 9.75 -2.90 -12.10
N GLU A 37 10.01 -3.62 -13.19
CA GLU A 37 11.18 -4.51 -13.36
C GLU A 37 12.50 -3.73 -13.31
N THR A 38 12.58 -2.58 -14.00
CA THR A 38 13.75 -1.71 -13.96
C THR A 38 14.00 -1.18 -12.55
N LYS A 39 12.96 -0.72 -11.87
CA LYS A 39 13.07 -0.23 -10.49
C LYS A 39 13.50 -1.35 -9.54
N ALA A 40 12.91 -2.54 -9.66
CA ALA A 40 13.27 -3.72 -8.88
C ALA A 40 14.75 -4.11 -9.07
N THR A 41 15.23 -4.12 -10.32
CA THR A 41 16.64 -4.41 -10.65
C THR A 41 17.58 -3.37 -10.04
N SER A 42 17.23 -2.09 -10.16
CA SER A 42 18.02 -0.99 -9.56
C SER A 42 18.08 -1.07 -8.05
N LEU A 43 16.98 -1.44 -7.40
CA LEU A 43 16.90 -1.63 -5.95
C LEU A 43 17.79 -2.81 -5.51
N LEU A 44 17.74 -3.94 -6.21
CA LEU A 44 18.56 -5.12 -5.92
C LEU A 44 20.06 -4.91 -6.20
N GLY A 45 20.39 -4.04 -7.16
CA GLY A 45 21.78 -3.79 -7.59
C GLY A 45 22.65 -2.98 -6.63
N GLY A 46 22.12 -2.55 -5.48
CA GLY A 46 22.91 -1.85 -4.45
C GLY A 46 23.45 -0.48 -4.89
N GLY A 47 22.79 0.17 -5.87
CA GLY A 47 23.07 1.55 -6.22
C GLY A 47 22.91 2.49 -5.02
N PRO A 48 23.41 3.74 -5.09
CA PRO A 48 23.48 4.63 -3.94
C PRO A 48 22.14 4.68 -3.20
N THR A 49 22.25 4.46 -1.89
CA THR A 49 21.22 4.62 -0.87
C THR A 49 20.33 5.81 -1.20
N GLN A 50 19.00 5.61 -1.14
CA GLN A 50 17.91 6.60 -1.34
C GLN A 50 17.15 6.59 -2.68
N GLN A 51 17.23 5.56 -3.51
CA GLN A 51 16.17 5.40 -4.51
C GLN A 51 14.88 4.92 -3.83
N LEU A 52 14.00 5.86 -3.45
CA LEU A 52 12.63 5.60 -2.98
C LEU A 52 12.02 4.46 -3.78
N GLN A 53 11.54 3.40 -3.11
CA GLN A 53 11.00 2.19 -3.74
C GLN A 53 9.66 2.42 -4.47
N TYR A 54 9.30 3.67 -4.74
CA TYR A 54 8.02 4.10 -5.26
C TYR A 54 8.15 4.56 -6.71
N LEU A 55 7.07 4.33 -7.46
CA LEU A 55 6.81 4.92 -8.77
C LEU A 55 5.43 5.57 -8.72
N ALA A 56 5.24 6.71 -9.37
CA ALA A 56 3.93 7.33 -9.53
C ALA A 56 3.51 7.39 -11.00
N PHE A 57 2.22 7.26 -11.25
CA PHE A 57 1.62 7.30 -12.57
C PHE A 57 0.39 8.19 -12.58
N ARG A 58 0.31 9.15 -13.50
CA ARG A 58 -0.89 9.97 -13.77
C ARG A 58 -1.69 9.44 -14.94
N ASN A 59 -2.93 9.91 -15.06
CA ASN A 59 -3.89 9.54 -16.10
C ASN A 59 -4.23 8.05 -16.07
N VAL A 60 -4.22 7.45 -14.88
CA VAL A 60 -4.66 6.08 -14.67
C VAL A 60 -6.17 6.14 -14.43
N THR A 61 -6.97 6.00 -15.49
CA THR A 61 -8.43 5.96 -15.35
C THR A 61 -8.89 4.76 -14.49
N GLN A 62 -10.11 4.80 -13.96
CA GLN A 62 -10.66 3.67 -13.19
C GLN A 62 -10.69 2.34 -13.97
N THR A 63 -10.95 2.40 -15.28
CA THR A 63 -10.89 1.22 -16.17
C THR A 63 -9.48 0.65 -16.27
N MET A 64 -8.46 1.52 -16.36
CA MET A 64 -7.06 1.11 -16.37
C MET A 64 -6.63 0.54 -15.02
N TRP A 65 -7.06 1.16 -13.93
CA TRP A 65 -6.86 0.66 -12.57
C TRP A 65 -7.36 -0.78 -12.41
N GLY A 66 -8.59 -1.07 -12.85
CA GLY A 66 -9.14 -2.42 -12.85
C GLY A 66 -8.24 -3.43 -13.58
N LYS A 67 -7.78 -3.07 -14.78
CA LYS A 67 -6.83 -3.91 -15.56
C LYS A 67 -5.50 -4.10 -14.84
N ILE A 68 -4.97 -3.09 -14.15
CA ILE A 68 -3.73 -3.21 -13.38
C ILE A 68 -3.92 -4.19 -12.23
N GLN A 69 -5.03 -4.12 -11.50
CA GLN A 69 -5.33 -5.04 -10.40
C GLN A 69 -5.45 -6.49 -10.89
N GLU A 70 -6.20 -6.73 -11.97
CA GLU A 70 -6.36 -8.06 -12.59
C GLU A 70 -5.01 -8.66 -13.02
N ASN A 71 -4.11 -7.82 -13.52
CA ASN A 71 -2.80 -8.24 -14.04
C ASN A 71 -1.66 -8.09 -13.02
N GLN A 72 -1.95 -7.72 -11.76
CA GLN A 72 -0.93 -7.37 -10.77
C GLN A 72 0.10 -8.48 -10.57
N ARG A 73 -0.34 -9.75 -10.51
CA ARG A 73 0.54 -10.92 -10.37
C ARG A 73 1.53 -11.06 -11.53
N TRP A 74 1.16 -10.63 -12.74
CA TRP A 74 2.00 -10.70 -13.94
C TRP A 74 2.92 -9.49 -14.10
N ILE A 75 2.61 -8.38 -13.43
CA ILE A 75 3.42 -7.16 -13.44
C ILE A 75 4.62 -7.31 -12.49
N GLY A 76 4.40 -7.83 -11.29
CA GLY A 76 5.47 -8.07 -10.32
C GLY A 76 5.04 -7.86 -8.86
N PRO A 77 5.94 -8.10 -7.90
CA PRO A 77 5.67 -7.89 -6.49
C PRO A 77 5.60 -6.39 -6.18
N MET A 78 4.37 -5.90 -5.98
CA MET A 78 4.10 -4.49 -5.69
C MET A 78 2.89 -4.31 -4.77
N ARG A 79 2.80 -3.14 -4.14
CA ARG A 79 1.59 -2.62 -3.48
C ARG A 79 1.12 -1.35 -4.17
N LEU A 80 -0.20 -1.20 -4.23
CA LEU A 80 -0.84 -0.16 -5.00
C LEU A 80 -1.62 0.80 -4.10
N THR A 81 -1.45 2.10 -4.33
CA THR A 81 -2.30 3.17 -3.78
C THR A 81 -2.81 4.01 -4.95
N TYR A 82 -4.11 4.15 -5.09
CA TYR A 82 -4.75 4.82 -6.21
C TYR A 82 -5.69 5.92 -5.72
N ASP A 83 -5.53 7.12 -6.24
CA ASP A 83 -6.44 8.26 -6.05
C ASP A 83 -7.44 8.33 -7.19
N PHE A 84 -8.73 8.28 -6.86
CA PHE A 84 -9.81 8.31 -7.86
C PHE A 84 -10.04 9.70 -8.45
N HIS A 85 -9.69 10.77 -7.73
CA HIS A 85 -9.93 12.15 -8.13
C HIS A 85 -8.82 12.64 -9.07
N ASP A 86 -7.58 12.36 -8.70
CA ASP A 86 -6.39 12.82 -9.44
C ASP A 86 -5.93 11.81 -10.51
N GLU A 87 -6.63 10.68 -10.64
CA GLU A 87 -6.26 9.54 -11.51
C GLU A 87 -4.77 9.16 -11.33
N LEU A 88 -4.34 9.15 -10.07
CA LEU A 88 -2.95 8.97 -9.68
C LEU A 88 -2.75 7.61 -9.04
N LEU A 89 -1.87 6.81 -9.62
CA LEU A 89 -1.43 5.53 -9.07
C LEU A 89 -0.02 5.63 -8.51
N ILE A 90 0.14 5.28 -7.25
CA ILE A 90 1.41 5.05 -6.59
C ILE A 90 1.64 3.55 -6.49
N VAL A 91 2.82 3.12 -6.95
CA VAL A 91 3.28 1.74 -6.94
C VAL A 91 4.48 1.66 -6.00
N LYS A 92 4.34 0.95 -4.89
CA LYS A 92 5.44 0.53 -4.02
C LYS A 92 6.03 -0.76 -4.58
N VAL A 93 7.24 -0.69 -5.10
CA VAL A 93 7.98 -1.84 -5.64
C VAL A 93 8.61 -2.60 -4.47
N MET A 94 8.41 -3.92 -4.44
CA MET A 94 8.77 -4.78 -3.30
C MET A 94 9.66 -5.94 -3.76
N PRO A 95 10.91 -5.67 -4.18
CA PRO A 95 11.71 -6.69 -4.86
C PRO A 95 12.36 -7.69 -3.89
N TRP A 96 12.50 -7.33 -2.60
CA TRP A 96 13.16 -8.18 -1.62
C TRP A 96 12.19 -9.11 -0.90
N PRO A 97 12.50 -10.41 -0.82
CA PRO A 97 11.80 -11.35 0.06
C PRO A 97 11.84 -10.94 1.54
N SER A 98 12.82 -10.11 1.95
CA SER A 98 12.94 -9.59 3.31
C SER A 98 11.73 -8.74 3.72
N HIS A 99 11.06 -8.05 2.80
CA HIS A 99 9.81 -7.36 3.14
C HIS A 99 8.74 -8.36 3.59
N GLU A 100 8.57 -9.45 2.84
CA GLU A 100 7.58 -10.49 3.15
C GLU A 100 7.95 -11.23 4.45
N ALA A 101 9.23 -11.51 4.66
CA ALA A 101 9.72 -12.09 5.91
C ALA A 101 9.52 -11.16 7.11
N ALA A 102 9.77 -9.86 6.97
CA ALA A 102 9.64 -8.89 8.05
C ALA A 102 8.20 -8.76 8.55
N HIS A 103 7.22 -8.57 7.66
CA HIS A 103 5.82 -8.50 8.11
C HIS A 103 5.30 -9.85 8.59
N GLY A 104 5.77 -10.96 8.01
CA GLY A 104 5.44 -12.31 8.47
C GLY A 104 5.91 -12.58 9.90
N LEU A 105 7.17 -12.25 10.21
CA LEU A 105 7.73 -12.38 11.57
C LEU A 105 7.03 -11.43 12.56
N PHE A 106 6.73 -10.20 12.14
CA PHE A 106 5.96 -9.27 12.95
C PHE A 106 4.56 -9.81 13.25
N ASN A 107 3.87 -10.37 12.25
CA ASN A 107 2.56 -11.00 12.41
C ASN A 107 2.62 -12.12 13.46
N THR A 108 3.57 -13.05 13.36
CA THR A 108 3.73 -14.12 14.36
C THR A 108 3.86 -13.56 15.78
N ARG A 109 4.69 -12.52 15.97
CA ARG A 109 4.87 -11.89 17.30
C ARG A 109 3.62 -11.16 17.77
N LEU A 110 2.92 -10.48 16.87
CA LEU A 110 1.67 -9.79 17.16
C LEU A 110 0.61 -10.79 17.66
N ILE A 111 0.38 -11.88 16.93
CA ILE A 111 -0.62 -12.89 17.32
C ILE A 111 -0.29 -13.53 18.67
N LEU A 112 0.98 -13.86 18.93
CA LEU A 112 1.40 -14.37 20.23
C LEU A 112 1.11 -13.36 21.36
N LYS A 113 1.35 -12.07 21.12
CA LYS A 113 1.09 -11.04 22.11
C LYS A 113 -0.41 -10.83 22.36
N LEU A 114 -1.23 -10.82 21.30
CA LEU A 114 -2.68 -10.70 21.43
C LEU A 114 -3.29 -11.90 22.15
N SER A 115 -2.81 -13.11 21.85
CA SER A 115 -3.23 -14.32 22.57
C SER A 115 -2.89 -14.26 24.06
N ALA A 116 -1.70 -13.76 24.42
CA ALA A 116 -1.33 -13.53 25.82
C ALA A 116 -2.19 -12.45 26.52
N MET A 117 -2.89 -11.60 25.76
CA MET A 117 -3.86 -10.62 26.28
C MET A 117 -5.29 -11.18 26.36
N GLY A 118 -5.49 -12.48 26.10
CA GLY A 118 -6.80 -13.13 26.14
C GLY A 118 -7.64 -12.93 24.87
N MET A 119 -7.06 -12.39 23.79
CA MET A 119 -7.74 -12.32 22.51
C MET A 119 -7.70 -13.67 21.79
N GLY A 120 -8.85 -14.10 21.30
CA GLY A 120 -8.98 -15.32 20.51
C GLY A 120 -8.46 -15.14 19.08
N PRO A 121 -8.12 -16.24 18.37
CA PRO A 121 -7.61 -16.20 17.00
C PRO A 121 -8.55 -15.53 15.98
N SER A 122 -9.84 -15.46 16.29
CA SER A 122 -10.86 -14.87 15.43
C SER A 122 -11.20 -13.41 15.76
N ASP A 123 -10.64 -12.85 16.83
CA ASP A 123 -10.96 -11.48 17.25
C ASP A 123 -10.32 -10.43 16.33
N LEU A 124 -9.19 -10.80 15.74
CA LEU A 124 -8.45 -10.00 14.76
C LEU A 124 -8.15 -10.84 13.51
N ILE A 125 -8.96 -10.66 12.48
CA ILE A 125 -8.94 -11.45 11.25
C ILE A 125 -7.88 -10.86 10.30
N PRO A 126 -6.89 -11.66 9.86
CA PRO A 126 -5.91 -11.22 8.86
C PRO A 126 -6.58 -11.08 7.50
N VAL A 127 -6.35 -9.94 6.85
CA VAL A 127 -6.83 -9.65 5.48
C VAL A 127 -5.69 -9.41 4.48
N GLY A 128 -4.44 -9.54 4.95
CA GLY A 128 -3.23 -9.49 4.13
C GLY A 128 -3.09 -8.21 3.32
N ALA A 129 -2.56 -8.33 2.10
CA ALA A 129 -2.38 -7.25 1.14
C ALA A 129 -3.64 -6.91 0.32
N GLY A 130 -4.82 -7.16 0.89
CA GLY A 130 -6.10 -6.87 0.23
C GLY A 130 -6.23 -5.40 -0.19
N THR A 131 -6.97 -5.14 -1.27
CA THR A 131 -7.28 -3.76 -1.68
C THR A 131 -8.50 -3.26 -0.94
N PHE A 132 -8.36 -2.18 -0.19
CA PHE A 132 -9.46 -1.49 0.49
C PHE A 132 -9.77 -0.19 -0.22
N ARG A 133 -11.07 0.11 -0.37
CA ARG A 133 -11.55 1.26 -1.14
C ARG A 133 -12.36 2.20 -0.24
N ALA A 134 -12.11 3.49 -0.40
CA ALA A 134 -12.90 4.59 0.15
C ALA A 134 -13.51 5.39 -1.01
N SER A 135 -14.22 6.47 -0.71
CA SER A 135 -14.81 7.35 -1.72
C SER A 135 -13.76 7.98 -2.66
N ARG A 136 -12.54 8.23 -2.16
CA ARG A 136 -11.49 8.95 -2.91
C ARG A 136 -10.24 8.13 -3.23
N SER A 137 -10.03 6.98 -2.57
CA SER A 137 -8.83 6.19 -2.81
C SER A 137 -9.03 4.69 -2.66
N ALA A 138 -8.19 3.90 -3.34
CA ALA A 138 -7.97 2.49 -3.09
C ALA A 138 -6.54 2.27 -2.60
N LYS A 139 -6.33 1.43 -1.58
CA LYS A 139 -4.99 1.16 -1.04
C LYS A 139 -4.78 -0.32 -0.74
N GLN A 140 -3.55 -0.79 -0.92
CA GLN A 140 -3.07 -2.09 -0.51
C GLN A 140 -1.98 -1.91 0.55
N ALA A 141 -2.18 -2.56 1.69
CA ALA A 141 -1.17 -2.64 2.74
C ALA A 141 -0.10 -3.69 2.41
N ASP A 142 1.04 -3.67 3.10
CA ASP A 142 1.90 -4.86 3.16
C ASP A 142 1.15 -6.01 3.86
N TYR A 143 0.49 -5.71 4.99
CA TYR A 143 -0.42 -6.60 5.69
C TYR A 143 -1.47 -5.82 6.50
N ALA A 144 -2.67 -6.35 6.66
CA ALA A 144 -3.72 -5.67 7.42
C ALA A 144 -4.64 -6.65 8.18
N TYR A 145 -5.37 -6.11 9.16
CA TYR A 145 -6.34 -6.86 9.96
C TYR A 145 -7.65 -6.12 10.18
N LYS A 146 -8.72 -6.90 10.28
CA LYS A 146 -10.05 -6.44 10.67
C LYS A 146 -10.46 -7.06 12.00
N PRO A 147 -11.10 -6.29 12.90
CA PRO A 147 -11.79 -6.91 14.01
C PRO A 147 -12.96 -7.74 13.48
N ARG A 148 -13.34 -8.81 14.18
CA ARG A 148 -14.46 -9.68 13.78
C ARG A 148 -15.75 -8.92 13.51
N GLN A 149 -16.00 -7.84 14.24
CA GLN A 149 -17.20 -7.01 14.14
C GLN A 149 -17.23 -6.14 12.86
N ARG A 150 -16.13 -6.05 12.12
CA ARG A 150 -16.05 -5.41 10.80
C ARG A 150 -15.95 -6.48 9.72
N ASP A 151 -17.04 -7.19 9.52
CA ASP A 151 -17.13 -8.35 8.64
C ASP A 151 -17.42 -8.00 7.18
N ARG A 152 -17.77 -6.74 6.87
CA ARG A 152 -18.05 -6.35 5.49
C ARG A 152 -16.76 -6.32 4.69
N ILE A 153 -16.83 -6.81 3.46
CA ILE A 153 -15.69 -6.83 2.54
C ILE A 153 -15.10 -5.42 2.33
N VAL A 154 -15.98 -4.40 2.29
CA VAL A 154 -15.61 -2.99 2.07
C VAL A 154 -15.12 -2.25 3.32
N ASP A 155 -15.26 -2.83 4.51
CA ASP A 155 -14.81 -2.16 5.73
C ASP A 155 -13.30 -1.95 5.70
N TRP A 156 -12.84 -0.79 6.18
CA TRP A 156 -11.41 -0.54 6.31
C TRP A 156 -10.81 -1.36 7.46
N PRO A 157 -9.58 -1.89 7.28
CA PRO A 157 -8.85 -2.52 8.38
C PRO A 157 -8.65 -1.53 9.53
N THR A 158 -8.54 -2.06 10.75
CA THR A 158 -8.25 -1.25 11.95
C THR A 158 -6.75 -1.21 12.23
N LEU A 159 -6.04 -2.27 11.86
CA LEU A 159 -4.59 -2.35 11.95
C LEU A 159 -4.01 -2.58 10.55
N VAL A 160 -3.05 -1.74 10.20
CA VAL A 160 -2.28 -1.82 8.96
C VAL A 160 -0.81 -1.89 9.34
N ILE A 161 -0.08 -2.81 8.71
CA ILE A 161 1.37 -2.96 8.82
C ILE A 161 1.96 -2.50 7.50
N GLU A 162 2.92 -1.58 7.58
CA GLU A 162 3.76 -1.15 6.46
C GLU A 162 5.22 -1.37 6.85
N VAL A 163 5.97 -2.06 6.00
CA VAL A 163 7.40 -2.31 6.14
C VAL A 163 8.14 -1.45 5.14
N GLY A 164 8.99 -0.56 5.65
CA GLY A 164 10.05 0.09 4.88
C GLY A 164 11.38 -0.58 5.17
N LEU A 165 12.22 -0.70 4.14
CA LEU A 165 13.63 -1.02 4.33
C LEU A 165 14.42 0.29 4.32
N SER A 166 15.33 0.43 5.29
CA SER A 166 16.24 1.57 5.45
C SER A 166 17.66 1.18 5.13
#